data_AF-A0A1Y3TUK7-F1
#
_entry.id   AF-A0A1Y3TUK7-F1
#
_cell.length_a   1.000
_cell.length_b   1.000
_cell.length_c   1.000
_cell.angle_alpha   90.00
_cell.angle_beta   90.00
_cell.angle_gamma   90.00
#
_symmetry.space_group_name_H-M   'P 1'
#
loop_
_entity.id
_entity.type
_entity.pdbx_description
1 polymer ?
#
loop_
_entity_poly.entity_id
_entity_poly.type
_entity_poly.pdbx_seq_one_letter_code
_entity_poly.pdbx_strand_id
1 'polypeptide(L)'
;MGWIILEIRKHFKLYKSGKKWCYAAIALGLLMVTPTFAKADSTTENQNLNNVEITQNISSDSNQTLTDQNTSDEGKIQVPVIPQSQSNNVDEISETGKPNTFNTINNKTYYYDNNGILSKNQWYTNWGHSYYFGADGARYTNQLAQINNDVYLFDAQGIMQTDYFQQRNGKTYYFGADGKEYKNQFYNNWGRTYYFQVDGSRLDNGFYNNWGRTYYFGSDGARWDNRFYNNWGRTYYFGSDGARWDNRFYNNWGRTYYFQADGSRLDNSFYNNWGRTYYFGSDGARWDNRFYNNWGHTYYFGDDGALQKQDFILGHQNYYVDPNSGIINGTLLNAPYINQYQVGDMACEATALLEALHNKGYDNNYNIQSFIKTMPISPNGNPNEGFGGGYQRVTYGIFQSIYPEPLAKWGSRFGNVQNISGSSPTDLQSQLLNGNPVVVYVTMHWAAPQYGNYFWGVGVNNSHVMTLDGYRPGYYHVEDPAGGSYWVSASNFENSYNIKRFAVVVK
;
A
#
# COMPACT_ATOMS: atom_id res chain seq x y z
N MET A 1 52.17 3.92 -4.41
CA MET A 1 51.45 2.82 -5.09
C MET A 1 50.14 3.39 -5.60
N GLY A 2 49.84 3.17 -6.89
CA GLY A 2 48.84 3.92 -7.65
C GLY A 2 47.39 3.53 -7.34
N TRP A 3 46.49 4.48 -7.57
CA TRP A 3 45.04 4.31 -7.51
C TRP A 3 44.54 3.65 -8.80
N ILE A 4 43.82 2.53 -8.68
CA ILE A 4 43.11 1.91 -9.80
C ILE A 4 41.74 2.59 -9.91
N ILE A 5 41.54 3.36 -10.98
CA ILE A 5 40.21 3.84 -11.38
C ILE A 5 39.53 2.70 -12.14
N LEU A 6 38.39 2.23 -11.64
CA LEU A 6 37.57 1.22 -12.31
C LEU A 6 36.68 1.90 -13.36
N GLU A 7 37.13 1.97 -14.62
CA GLU A 7 36.30 2.44 -15.74
C GLU A 7 35.35 1.32 -16.20
N ILE A 8 34.04 1.45 -15.93
CA ILE A 8 33.03 0.53 -16.48
C ILE A 8 32.66 1.01 -17.89
N ARG A 9 33.26 0.41 -18.92
CA ARG A 9 32.85 0.63 -20.32
C ARG A 9 31.66 -0.26 -20.67
N LYS A 10 30.50 0.35 -20.89
CA LYS A 10 29.29 -0.34 -21.37
C LYS A 10 29.33 -0.44 -22.90
N HIS A 11 29.39 -1.66 -23.44
CA HIS A 11 29.24 -1.90 -24.87
C HIS A 11 27.79 -2.31 -25.19
N PHE A 12 27.14 -1.53 -26.04
CA PHE A 12 25.78 -1.82 -26.53
C PHE A 12 25.84 -2.44 -27.91
N LYS A 13 25.15 -3.56 -28.12
CA LYS A 13 24.94 -4.14 -29.45
C LYS A 13 23.50 -3.89 -29.88
N LEU A 14 23.35 -3.26 -31.04
CA LEU A 14 22.06 -3.09 -31.71
C LEU A 14 21.66 -4.39 -32.39
N TYR A 15 20.41 -4.79 -32.20
CA TYR A 15 19.83 -5.86 -33.00
C TYR A 15 18.37 -5.54 -33.36
N LYS A 16 17.89 -6.21 -34.40
CA LYS A 16 16.59 -5.95 -35.01
C LYS A 16 15.62 -7.06 -34.63
N SER A 17 14.48 -6.68 -34.05
CA SER A 17 13.35 -7.60 -33.81
C SER A 17 12.13 -7.05 -34.55
N GLY A 18 11.74 -7.74 -35.61
CA GLY A 18 10.72 -7.26 -36.54
C GLY A 18 11.10 -5.93 -37.22
N LYS A 19 10.22 -4.93 -37.18
CA LYS A 19 10.43 -3.60 -37.77
C LYS A 19 11.07 -2.57 -36.82
N LYS A 20 11.49 -2.95 -35.60
CA LYS A 20 12.06 -2.03 -34.61
C LYS A 20 13.50 -2.41 -34.24
N TRP A 21 14.31 -1.38 -33.97
CA TRP A 21 15.68 -1.52 -33.46
C TRP A 21 15.68 -1.48 -31.93
N CYS A 22 16.35 -2.45 -31.31
CA CYS A 22 16.46 -2.57 -29.85
C CYS A 22 17.93 -2.63 -29.42
N TYR A 23 18.20 -2.24 -28.18
CA TYR A 23 19.52 -2.27 -27.55
C TYR A 23 19.55 -3.31 -26.43
N ALA A 24 20.57 -4.16 -26.38
CA ALA A 24 20.84 -5.01 -25.22
C ALA A 24 22.21 -4.68 -24.63
N ALA A 25 22.27 -4.57 -23.30
CA ALA A 25 23.51 -4.43 -22.55
C ALA A 25 23.92 -5.81 -22.01
N ILE A 26 25.17 -6.22 -22.26
CA ILE A 26 25.74 -7.46 -21.73
C ILE A 26 26.75 -7.07 -20.65
N ALA A 27 26.55 -7.55 -19.42
CA ALA A 27 27.54 -7.50 -18.36
C ALA A 27 28.18 -8.89 -18.22
N LEU A 28 29.47 -9.01 -18.52
CA LEU A 28 30.24 -10.24 -18.32
C LEU A 28 30.75 -10.28 -16.87
N GLY A 29 30.25 -11.22 -16.07
CA GLY A 29 30.84 -11.63 -14.80
C GLY A 29 31.40 -13.04 -14.92
N LEU A 30 32.70 -13.21 -14.69
CA LEU A 30 33.39 -14.51 -14.67
C LEU A 30 32.90 -15.36 -13.48
N LEU A 31 32.51 -16.61 -13.75
CA LEU A 31 32.24 -17.66 -12.77
C LEU A 31 33.17 -18.86 -13.04
N MET A 32 33.94 -19.26 -12.04
CA MET A 32 34.56 -20.59 -11.88
C MET A 32 34.23 -20.98 -10.41
N VAL A 33 33.75 -22.16 -10.01
CA VAL A 33 34.07 -23.57 -10.29
C VAL A 33 32.89 -24.45 -9.80
N THR A 34 32.65 -25.63 -10.39
CA THR A 34 31.97 -26.81 -9.78
C THR A 34 32.96 -28.01 -9.86
N PRO A 35 32.86 -29.14 -9.11
CA PRO A 35 31.67 -29.97 -8.80
C PRO A 35 31.64 -30.45 -7.31
N THR A 36 30.65 -31.15 -6.74
CA THR A 36 30.09 -32.48 -7.08
C THR A 36 28.75 -32.76 -6.36
N PHE A 37 28.04 -33.79 -6.85
CA PHE A 37 26.74 -34.29 -6.39
C PHE A 37 26.83 -35.12 -5.10
N ALA A 38 25.81 -35.02 -4.24
CA ALA A 38 25.33 -36.13 -3.41
C ALA A 38 23.83 -35.97 -3.11
N LYS A 39 23.06 -36.99 -3.45
CA LYS A 39 21.69 -37.26 -2.96
C LYS A 39 21.79 -37.80 -1.53
N ALA A 40 20.88 -37.40 -0.65
CA ALA A 40 20.57 -38.17 0.56
C ALA A 40 19.06 -38.10 0.84
N ASP A 41 18.49 -39.28 1.00
CA ASP A 41 17.14 -39.58 1.49
C ASP A 41 16.88 -38.98 2.88
N SER A 42 15.62 -38.63 3.15
CA SER A 42 15.14 -38.27 4.47
C SER A 42 14.11 -39.28 4.97
N THR A 43 14.52 -40.08 5.95
CA THR A 43 13.71 -40.72 7.01
C THR A 43 14.59 -40.59 8.27
N THR A 44 14.16 -40.13 9.45
CA THR A 44 13.01 -40.56 10.28
C THR A 44 12.88 -39.56 11.46
N GLU A 45 11.64 -39.39 11.96
CA GLU A 45 11.18 -39.12 13.35
C GLU A 45 11.88 -38.04 14.23
N ASN A 46 11.22 -36.96 14.69
CA ASN A 46 10.08 -36.78 15.61
C ASN A 46 10.61 -36.16 16.92
N GLN A 47 10.05 -35.02 17.36
CA GLN A 47 9.60 -34.76 18.75
C GLN A 47 9.00 -33.35 18.86
N ASN A 48 7.79 -33.34 19.41
CA ASN A 48 6.92 -32.20 19.72
C ASN A 48 7.57 -31.17 20.64
N LEU A 49 7.22 -29.90 20.46
CA LEU A 49 6.95 -28.97 21.55
C LEU A 49 5.76 -28.08 21.17
N ASN A 50 4.79 -28.05 22.09
CA ASN A 50 3.44 -27.51 21.96
C ASN A 50 3.43 -25.98 21.84
N ASN A 51 2.53 -25.44 21.01
CA ASN A 51 1.91 -24.14 21.27
C ASN A 51 0.40 -24.22 21.01
N VAL A 52 -0.32 -23.59 21.94
CA VAL A 52 -1.75 -23.66 22.19
C VAL A 52 -2.53 -22.92 21.11
N GLU A 53 -3.40 -23.63 20.37
CA GLU A 53 -4.48 -23.05 19.58
C GLU A 53 -5.77 -22.98 20.42
N ILE A 54 -6.39 -21.81 20.42
CA ILE A 54 -7.73 -21.60 20.98
C ILE A 54 -8.74 -21.95 19.90
N THR A 55 -9.30 -23.15 20.01
CA THR A 55 -10.41 -23.65 19.19
C THR A 55 -11.73 -23.06 19.70
N GLN A 56 -12.49 -22.40 18.82
CA GLN A 56 -13.95 -22.40 18.93
C GLN A 56 -14.54 -23.14 17.72
N ASN A 57 -15.19 -24.26 18.06
CA ASN A 57 -15.96 -25.13 17.21
C ASN A 57 -17.15 -24.39 16.58
N ILE A 58 -17.36 -24.56 15.27
CA ILE A 58 -18.69 -24.87 14.73
C ILE A 58 -18.52 -25.95 13.65
N SER A 59 -19.30 -26.99 13.82
CA SER A 59 -19.38 -28.25 13.11
C SER A 59 -19.75 -28.13 11.64
N SER A 60 -19.08 -28.96 10.85
CA SER A 60 -19.43 -29.42 9.51
C SER A 60 -20.80 -30.10 9.47
N ASP A 61 -21.65 -29.71 8.53
CA ASP A 61 -22.51 -30.66 7.82
C ASP A 61 -23.05 -30.13 6.49
N SER A 62 -23.28 -31.08 5.57
CA SER A 62 -24.05 -31.01 4.32
C SER A 62 -23.46 -30.33 3.07
N ASN A 63 -22.98 -31.20 2.17
CA ASN A 63 -23.35 -31.15 0.75
C ASN A 63 -24.88 -30.99 0.65
N GLN A 64 -25.37 -29.96 -0.04
CA GLN A 64 -26.66 -30.02 -0.69
C GLN A 64 -26.79 -28.99 -1.81
N THR A 65 -26.76 -29.53 -3.03
CA THR A 65 -27.53 -29.06 -4.16
C THR A 65 -29.01 -28.92 -3.74
N LEU A 66 -29.60 -27.75 -3.94
CA LEU A 66 -31.04 -27.46 -3.87
C LEU A 66 -31.30 -26.64 -5.16
N THR A 67 -32.06 -27.02 -6.18
CA THR A 67 -33.38 -27.67 -6.29
C THR A 67 -34.38 -27.19 -5.26
N ASP A 68 -35.20 -26.22 -5.68
CA ASP A 68 -36.57 -26.04 -5.19
C ASP A 68 -37.54 -25.94 -6.37
N GLN A 69 -38.37 -26.97 -6.48
CA GLN A 69 -39.76 -26.91 -6.91
C GLN A 69 -40.60 -26.80 -5.62
N ASN A 70 -41.79 -26.23 -5.48
CA ASN A 70 -42.97 -26.04 -6.33
C ASN A 70 -43.87 -24.99 -5.65
N THR A 71 -44.59 -24.19 -6.42
CA THR A 71 -46.04 -24.00 -6.21
C THR A 71 -46.66 -23.51 -7.51
N SER A 72 -47.48 -24.39 -8.06
CA SER A 72 -48.46 -24.15 -9.09
C SER A 72 -49.45 -23.06 -8.64
N ASP A 73 -49.52 -21.97 -9.39
CA ASP A 73 -50.80 -21.33 -9.68
C ASP A 73 -50.76 -20.63 -11.04
N GLU A 74 -51.91 -20.66 -11.70
CA GLU A 74 -52.09 -20.55 -13.13
C GLU A 74 -51.85 -19.14 -13.70
N GLY A 75 -51.10 -19.05 -14.80
CA GLY A 75 -50.88 -17.81 -15.53
C GLY A 75 -50.28 -18.05 -16.91
N LYS A 76 -50.95 -18.84 -17.75
CA LYS A 76 -50.61 -19.02 -19.17
C LYS A 76 -50.61 -17.66 -19.88
N ILE A 77 -49.44 -17.10 -20.20
CA ILE A 77 -49.32 -16.11 -21.28
C ILE A 77 -48.87 -16.87 -22.52
N GLN A 78 -49.83 -17.01 -23.42
CA GLN A 78 -49.77 -17.73 -24.67
C GLN A 78 -48.71 -17.13 -25.60
N VAL A 79 -47.85 -18.00 -26.13
CA VAL A 79 -47.31 -17.85 -27.48
C VAL A 79 -48.52 -17.71 -28.41
N PRO A 80 -48.58 -16.73 -29.33
CA PRO A 80 -49.63 -16.75 -30.34
C PRO A 80 -49.40 -17.97 -31.24
N VAL A 81 -50.19 -19.02 -30.97
CA VAL A 81 -50.47 -20.07 -31.92
C VAL A 81 -51.13 -19.38 -33.12
N ILE A 82 -50.57 -19.65 -34.29
CA ILE A 82 -51.13 -19.31 -35.59
C ILE A 82 -52.61 -19.74 -35.59
N PRO A 83 -53.59 -18.83 -35.74
CA PRO A 83 -54.96 -19.25 -36.00
C PRO A 83 -54.95 -19.98 -37.35
N GLN A 84 -55.33 -21.26 -37.37
CA GLN A 84 -55.91 -21.85 -38.58
C GLN A 84 -57.18 -21.04 -38.89
N SER A 85 -57.06 -20.08 -39.79
CA SER A 85 -58.20 -19.39 -40.36
C SER A 85 -58.94 -20.34 -41.28
N GLN A 86 -60.19 -20.62 -40.92
CA GLN A 86 -61.22 -21.10 -41.82
C GLN A 86 -61.23 -20.26 -43.11
N SER A 87 -61.33 -20.99 -44.23
CA SER A 87 -61.66 -20.52 -45.57
C SER A 87 -62.57 -19.29 -45.56
N ASN A 88 -62.04 -18.16 -46.05
CA ASN A 88 -62.80 -17.08 -46.70
C ASN A 88 -61.80 -16.25 -47.55
N ASN A 89 -61.79 -16.53 -48.85
CA ASN A 89 -61.15 -15.81 -49.98
C ASN A 89 -59.78 -15.16 -49.71
N VAL A 90 -58.73 -15.95 -49.87
CA VAL A 90 -57.38 -15.43 -50.14
C VAL A 90 -57.35 -15.10 -51.64
N ASP A 91 -57.20 -13.83 -51.99
CA ASP A 91 -56.67 -13.47 -53.31
C ASP A 91 -55.28 -14.10 -53.40
N GLU A 92 -55.19 -15.26 -54.05
CA GLU A 92 -53.95 -16.00 -54.25
C GLU A 92 -53.00 -15.08 -55.03
N ILE A 93 -51.94 -14.62 -54.37
CA ILE A 93 -50.94 -13.78 -55.03
C ILE A 93 -50.35 -14.60 -56.18
N SER A 94 -50.48 -14.09 -57.40
CA SER A 94 -49.99 -14.81 -58.58
C SER A 94 -48.50 -15.12 -58.41
N GLU A 95 -48.10 -16.38 -58.59
CA GLU A 95 -46.68 -16.80 -58.55
C GLU A 95 -45.87 -16.21 -59.71
N THR A 96 -46.56 -15.69 -60.74
CA THR A 96 -45.96 -15.00 -61.87
C THR A 96 -46.49 -13.58 -62.03
N GLY A 97 -45.65 -12.68 -62.50
CA GLY A 97 -45.97 -11.27 -62.63
C GLY A 97 -45.06 -10.58 -63.65
N LYS A 98 -45.18 -9.26 -63.74
CA LYS A 98 -44.30 -8.47 -64.61
C LYS A 98 -42.86 -8.57 -64.08
N PRO A 99 -41.87 -8.98 -64.90
CA PRO A 99 -40.49 -9.09 -64.43
C PRO A 99 -39.94 -7.78 -63.87
N ASN A 100 -39.10 -7.88 -62.84
CA ASN A 100 -38.44 -6.75 -62.17
C ASN A 100 -39.42 -5.69 -61.61
N THR A 101 -40.51 -6.12 -60.98
CA THR A 101 -41.51 -5.19 -60.43
C THR A 101 -41.85 -5.45 -58.98
N PHE A 102 -42.17 -4.35 -58.28
CA PHE A 102 -42.75 -4.39 -56.95
C PHE A 102 -44.25 -4.17 -57.05
N ASN A 103 -45.02 -5.05 -56.41
CA ASN A 103 -46.47 -4.91 -56.31
C ASN A 103 -46.87 -4.78 -54.85
N THR A 104 -47.77 -3.84 -54.56
CA THR A 104 -48.38 -3.70 -53.24
C THR A 104 -49.81 -4.24 -53.30
N ILE A 105 -50.07 -5.30 -52.54
CA ILE A 105 -51.37 -5.97 -52.48
C ILE A 105 -51.72 -6.11 -50.99
N ASN A 106 -52.90 -5.65 -50.58
CA ASN A 106 -53.36 -5.71 -49.18
C ASN A 106 -52.31 -5.15 -48.19
N ASN A 107 -51.72 -4.00 -48.52
CA ASN A 107 -50.66 -3.32 -47.76
C ASN A 107 -49.35 -4.12 -47.56
N LYS A 108 -49.16 -5.23 -48.26
CA LYS A 108 -47.89 -5.96 -48.31
C LYS A 108 -47.21 -5.74 -49.65
N THR A 109 -45.89 -5.56 -49.62
CA THR A 109 -45.07 -5.41 -50.83
C THR A 109 -44.47 -6.75 -51.22
N TYR A 110 -44.57 -7.08 -52.51
CA TYR A 110 -44.05 -8.30 -53.15
C TYR A 110 -43.10 -7.91 -54.28
N TYR A 111 -42.15 -8.77 -54.62
CA TYR A 111 -41.22 -8.55 -55.73
C TYR A 111 -41.24 -9.74 -56.69
N TYR A 112 -41.31 -9.45 -57.99
CA TYR A 112 -41.17 -10.43 -59.05
C TYR A 112 -39.79 -10.27 -59.70
N ASP A 113 -39.04 -11.37 -59.75
CA ASP A 113 -37.67 -11.40 -60.25
C ASP A 113 -37.58 -11.15 -61.77
N ASN A 114 -36.37 -11.29 -62.33
CA ASN A 114 -36.12 -11.05 -63.75
C ASN A 114 -36.86 -12.03 -64.68
N ASN A 115 -37.31 -13.17 -64.16
CA ASN A 115 -38.12 -14.15 -64.87
C ASN A 115 -39.62 -13.95 -64.64
N GLY A 116 -40.00 -12.92 -63.86
CA GLY A 116 -41.36 -12.68 -63.45
C GLY A 116 -41.85 -13.64 -62.39
N ILE A 117 -40.97 -14.32 -61.64
CA ILE A 117 -41.33 -15.26 -60.57
C ILE A 117 -41.33 -14.52 -59.23
N LEU A 118 -42.34 -14.79 -58.40
CA LEU A 118 -42.47 -14.18 -57.07
C LEU A 118 -41.31 -14.59 -56.15
N SER A 119 -40.62 -13.59 -55.59
CA SER A 119 -39.54 -13.81 -54.64
C SER A 119 -40.06 -14.30 -53.28
N LYS A 120 -39.66 -15.51 -52.88
CA LYS A 120 -39.94 -16.13 -51.58
C LYS A 120 -38.67 -16.63 -50.92
N ASN A 121 -38.61 -16.51 -49.59
CA ASN A 121 -37.48 -16.92 -48.74
C ASN A 121 -36.12 -16.48 -49.27
N GLN A 122 -36.03 -15.24 -49.75
CA GLN A 122 -34.84 -14.76 -50.44
C GLN A 122 -34.56 -13.29 -50.17
N TRP A 123 -33.28 -12.98 -50.20
CA TRP A 123 -32.78 -11.62 -50.12
C TRP A 123 -32.93 -10.91 -51.45
N TYR A 124 -33.31 -9.65 -51.40
CA TYR A 124 -33.24 -8.73 -52.51
C TYR A 124 -32.39 -7.54 -52.10
N THR A 125 -31.34 -7.26 -52.88
CA THR A 125 -30.45 -6.11 -52.62
C THR A 125 -30.46 -5.22 -53.84
N ASN A 126 -30.81 -3.95 -53.64
CA ASN A 126 -30.75 -2.94 -54.69
C ASN A 126 -30.56 -1.55 -54.07
N TRP A 127 -29.89 -0.66 -54.81
CA TRP A 127 -29.63 0.73 -54.38
C TRP A 127 -28.99 0.87 -53.00
N GLY A 128 -28.17 -0.10 -52.59
CA GLY A 128 -27.52 -0.10 -51.27
C GLY A 128 -28.43 -0.52 -50.11
N HIS A 129 -29.64 -1.00 -50.40
CA HIS A 129 -30.58 -1.49 -49.41
C HIS A 129 -30.83 -2.98 -49.60
N SER A 130 -30.88 -3.70 -48.48
CA SER A 130 -31.22 -5.13 -48.42
C SER A 130 -32.61 -5.30 -47.85
N TYR A 131 -33.40 -6.16 -48.47
CA TYR A 131 -34.76 -6.52 -48.11
C TYR A 131 -34.87 -8.05 -48.07
N TYR A 132 -35.79 -8.57 -47.26
CA TYR A 132 -36.08 -10.00 -47.26
C TYR A 132 -37.55 -10.26 -47.55
N PHE A 133 -37.81 -11.19 -48.47
CA PHE A 133 -39.15 -11.66 -48.79
C PHE A 133 -39.39 -13.00 -48.12
N GLY A 134 -40.42 -13.07 -47.28
CA GLY A 134 -40.75 -14.23 -46.47
C GLY A 134 -41.29 -15.42 -47.26
N ALA A 135 -41.73 -16.46 -46.54
CA ALA A 135 -42.31 -17.66 -47.15
C ALA A 135 -43.61 -17.36 -47.92
N ASP A 136 -44.39 -16.37 -47.46
CA ASP A 136 -45.57 -15.86 -48.13
C ASP A 136 -45.25 -14.90 -49.29
N GLY A 137 -43.97 -14.65 -49.57
CA GLY A 137 -43.50 -13.70 -50.58
C GLY A 137 -43.64 -12.24 -50.18
N ALA A 138 -44.14 -11.95 -48.98
CA ALA A 138 -44.26 -10.58 -48.50
C ALA A 138 -42.92 -10.06 -47.97
N ARG A 139 -42.63 -8.80 -48.26
CA ARG A 139 -41.47 -8.09 -47.74
C ARG A 139 -41.57 -7.93 -46.23
N TYR A 140 -40.52 -8.28 -45.50
CA TYR A 140 -40.42 -8.06 -44.07
C TYR A 140 -40.27 -6.56 -43.77
N THR A 141 -41.09 -6.05 -42.85
CA THR A 141 -41.15 -4.62 -42.45
C THR A 141 -41.45 -4.51 -40.97
N ASN A 142 -40.89 -3.52 -40.27
CA ASN A 142 -41.12 -3.23 -38.85
C ASN A 142 -40.97 -4.44 -37.92
N GLN A 143 -40.01 -5.32 -38.19
CA GLN A 143 -39.90 -6.57 -37.44
C GLN A 143 -38.48 -7.08 -37.32
N LEU A 144 -38.29 -7.92 -36.30
CA LEU A 144 -37.14 -8.78 -36.16
C LEU A 144 -37.43 -10.09 -36.86
N ALA A 145 -36.51 -10.54 -37.69
CA ALA A 145 -36.62 -11.82 -38.34
C ALA A 145 -35.37 -12.65 -38.08
N GLN A 146 -35.59 -13.90 -37.67
CA GLN A 146 -34.56 -14.91 -37.72
C GLN A 146 -34.53 -15.50 -39.12
N ILE A 147 -33.42 -15.31 -39.83
CA ILE A 147 -33.20 -15.81 -41.17
C ILE A 147 -31.99 -16.73 -41.09
N ASN A 148 -32.22 -18.03 -41.30
CA ASN A 148 -31.27 -19.08 -40.93
C ASN A 148 -30.94 -19.03 -39.42
N ASN A 149 -29.66 -18.82 -39.07
CA ASN A 149 -29.18 -18.75 -37.68
C ASN A 149 -28.98 -17.32 -37.17
N ASP A 150 -29.20 -16.31 -38.01
CA ASP A 150 -28.90 -14.92 -37.70
C ASP A 150 -30.20 -14.11 -37.54
N VAL A 151 -30.16 -13.07 -36.71
CA VAL A 151 -31.30 -12.17 -36.46
C VAL A 151 -31.04 -10.85 -37.15
N TYR A 152 -32.04 -10.36 -37.88
CA TYR A 152 -32.02 -9.11 -38.64
C TYR A 152 -33.19 -8.22 -38.23
N LEU A 153 -33.01 -6.90 -38.31
CA LEU A 153 -34.05 -5.90 -38.06
C LEU A 153 -34.41 -5.19 -39.35
N PHE A 154 -35.71 -5.12 -39.67
CA PHE A 154 -36.23 -4.40 -40.83
C PHE A 154 -37.07 -3.20 -40.39
N ASP A 155 -36.83 -2.04 -41.00
CA ASP A 155 -37.61 -0.82 -40.73
C ASP A 155 -38.98 -0.81 -41.41
N ALA A 156 -39.69 0.31 -41.33
CA ALA A 156 -41.03 0.47 -41.91
C ALA A 156 -41.05 0.36 -43.43
N GLN A 157 -39.94 0.68 -44.09
CA GLN A 157 -39.74 0.56 -45.53
C GLN A 157 -39.21 -0.83 -45.91
N GLY A 158 -38.95 -1.71 -44.93
CA GLY A 158 -38.42 -3.05 -45.10
C GLY A 158 -36.92 -3.08 -45.36
N ILE A 159 -36.22 -1.96 -45.15
CA ILE A 159 -34.77 -1.91 -45.29
C ILE A 159 -34.16 -2.56 -44.04
N MET A 160 -33.24 -3.48 -44.28
CA MET A 160 -32.44 -4.12 -43.24
C MET A 160 -31.55 -3.08 -42.55
N GLN A 161 -31.62 -2.99 -41.24
CA GLN A 161 -30.80 -2.10 -40.42
C GLN A 161 -29.38 -2.65 -40.30
N THR A 162 -28.39 -1.77 -40.51
CA THR A 162 -26.96 -2.05 -40.40
C THR A 162 -26.31 -0.94 -39.59
N ASP A 163 -25.22 -1.25 -38.89
CA ASP A 163 -24.51 -0.34 -37.98
C ASP A 163 -25.44 0.40 -37.00
N TYR A 164 -26.45 -0.32 -36.50
CA TYR A 164 -27.60 0.29 -35.85
C TYR A 164 -27.79 -0.23 -34.42
N PHE A 165 -27.97 0.69 -33.48
CA PHE A 165 -28.32 0.39 -32.09
C PHE A 165 -29.83 0.40 -31.90
N GLN A 166 -30.35 -0.69 -31.34
CA GLN A 166 -31.76 -0.85 -31.06
C GLN A 166 -32.01 -1.02 -29.56
N GLN A 167 -32.86 -0.15 -28.99
CA GLN A 167 -33.36 -0.31 -27.62
C GLN A 167 -34.63 -1.16 -27.62
N ARG A 168 -34.68 -2.23 -26.81
CA ARG A 168 -35.87 -3.08 -26.61
C ARG A 168 -35.96 -3.50 -25.16
N ASN A 169 -37.10 -3.29 -24.51
CA ASN A 169 -37.33 -3.70 -23.11
C ASN A 169 -36.22 -3.25 -22.14
N GLY A 170 -35.70 -2.03 -22.31
CA GLY A 170 -34.62 -1.48 -21.50
C GLY A 170 -33.21 -2.05 -21.78
N LYS A 171 -33.08 -2.96 -22.75
CA LYS A 171 -31.80 -3.52 -23.20
C LYS A 171 -31.36 -2.91 -24.53
N THR A 172 -30.04 -2.83 -24.71
CA THR A 172 -29.41 -2.32 -25.93
C THR A 172 -28.93 -3.49 -26.79
N TYR A 173 -29.23 -3.45 -28.09
CA TYR A 173 -28.80 -4.42 -29.09
C TYR A 173 -28.09 -3.69 -30.23
N TYR A 174 -27.26 -4.40 -30.98
CA TYR A 174 -26.56 -3.81 -32.12
C TYR A 174 -26.58 -4.75 -33.32
N PHE A 175 -26.87 -4.17 -34.48
CA PHE A 175 -26.84 -4.84 -35.78
C PHE A 175 -25.61 -4.34 -36.52
N GLY A 176 -24.70 -5.25 -36.88
CA GLY A 176 -23.43 -4.89 -37.51
C GLY A 176 -23.58 -4.41 -38.95
N ALA A 177 -22.44 -4.17 -39.60
CA ALA A 177 -22.38 -3.77 -41.01
C ALA A 177 -22.98 -4.84 -41.96
N ASP A 178 -23.02 -6.11 -41.54
CA ASP A 178 -23.68 -7.21 -42.26
C ASP A 178 -25.17 -7.38 -41.92
N GLY A 179 -25.70 -6.51 -41.05
CA GLY A 179 -27.10 -6.51 -40.60
C GLY A 179 -27.44 -7.53 -39.54
N LYS A 180 -26.47 -8.32 -39.07
CA LYS A 180 -26.70 -9.36 -38.07
C LYS A 180 -26.66 -8.78 -36.67
N GLU A 181 -27.57 -9.25 -35.82
CA GLU A 181 -27.53 -8.94 -34.39
C GLU A 181 -26.26 -9.51 -33.75
N TYR A 182 -25.50 -8.65 -33.05
CA TYR A 182 -24.27 -9.07 -32.38
C TYR A 182 -24.57 -9.92 -31.16
N LYS A 183 -23.99 -11.11 -31.10
CA LYS A 183 -24.07 -12.05 -29.96
C LYS A 183 -22.69 -12.61 -29.64
N ASN A 184 -22.39 -12.73 -28.34
CA ASN A 184 -21.11 -13.23 -27.82
C ASN A 184 -19.87 -12.58 -28.44
N GLN A 185 -19.93 -11.27 -28.70
CA GLN A 185 -18.84 -10.57 -29.37
C GLN A 185 -18.65 -9.14 -28.88
N PHE A 186 -17.43 -8.65 -29.09
CA PHE A 186 -17.06 -7.28 -28.77
C PHE A 186 -17.35 -6.35 -29.94
N TYR A 187 -17.81 -5.15 -29.61
CA TYR A 187 -17.91 -4.04 -30.53
C TYR A 187 -16.98 -2.92 -30.08
N ASN A 188 -16.19 -2.39 -31.00
CA ASN A 188 -15.25 -1.30 -30.73
C ASN A 188 -15.54 -0.14 -31.66
N ASN A 189 -15.84 1.02 -31.09
CA ASN A 189 -15.99 2.24 -31.87
C ASN A 189 -15.54 3.46 -31.07
N TRP A 190 -14.81 4.37 -31.72
CA TRP A 190 -14.27 5.61 -31.14
C TRP A 190 -13.58 5.43 -29.77
N GLY A 191 -12.78 4.38 -29.63
CA GLY A 191 -12.06 4.08 -28.39
C GLY A 191 -12.94 3.55 -27.26
N ARG A 192 -14.20 3.22 -27.51
CA ARG A 192 -15.09 2.55 -26.58
C ARG A 192 -15.28 1.11 -26.99
N THR A 193 -15.18 0.21 -26.02
CA THR A 193 -15.43 -1.22 -26.17
C THR A 193 -16.74 -1.58 -25.49
N TYR A 194 -17.57 -2.35 -26.17
CA TYR A 194 -18.83 -2.90 -25.69
C TYR A 194 -18.81 -4.42 -25.87
N TYR A 195 -19.58 -5.14 -25.06
CA TYR A 195 -19.75 -6.58 -25.22
C TYR A 195 -21.23 -6.92 -25.36
N PHE A 196 -21.58 -7.70 -26.38
CA PHE A 196 -22.93 -8.21 -26.57
C PHE A 196 -22.98 -9.67 -26.13
N GLN A 197 -23.92 -9.96 -25.23
CA GLN A 197 -24.08 -11.24 -24.56
C GLN A 197 -24.71 -12.29 -25.48
N VAL A 198 -24.92 -13.50 -24.96
CA VAL A 198 -25.52 -14.61 -25.71
C VAL A 198 -26.96 -14.30 -26.15
N ASP A 199 -27.70 -13.55 -25.34
CA ASP A 199 -29.06 -13.09 -25.66
C ASP A 199 -29.09 -11.89 -26.61
N GLY A 200 -27.92 -11.42 -27.07
CA GLY A 200 -27.73 -10.26 -27.93
C GLY A 200 -27.76 -8.91 -27.20
N SER A 201 -28.08 -8.90 -25.91
CA SER A 201 -28.09 -7.65 -25.15
C SER A 201 -26.68 -7.20 -24.80
N ARG A 202 -26.45 -5.89 -24.84
CA ARG A 202 -25.22 -5.25 -24.38
C ARG A 202 -25.06 -5.46 -22.88
N LEU A 203 -23.84 -5.79 -22.46
CA LEU A 203 -23.50 -5.93 -21.05
C LEU A 203 -23.34 -4.54 -20.41
N ASP A 204 -24.27 -4.21 -19.52
CA ASP A 204 -24.28 -2.94 -18.78
C ASP A 204 -24.17 -3.24 -17.27
N ASN A 205 -23.37 -2.44 -16.54
CA ASN A 205 -23.08 -2.60 -15.10
C ASN A 205 -22.60 -4.00 -14.68
N GLY A 206 -21.81 -4.67 -15.52
CA GLY A 206 -21.51 -6.09 -15.37
C GLY A 206 -20.05 -6.46 -15.58
N PHE A 207 -19.67 -7.59 -15.01
CA PHE A 207 -18.36 -8.19 -15.23
C PHE A 207 -18.40 -9.17 -16.39
N TYR A 208 -17.35 -9.14 -17.21
CA TYR A 208 -17.07 -10.17 -18.20
C TYR A 208 -15.77 -10.87 -17.81
N ASN A 209 -15.83 -12.20 -17.68
CA ASN A 209 -14.69 -13.03 -17.33
C ASN A 209 -14.41 -14.01 -18.47
N ASN A 210 -13.22 -13.92 -19.05
CA ASN A 210 -12.79 -14.87 -20.07
C ASN A 210 -11.27 -14.96 -20.12
N TRP A 211 -10.75 -16.17 -20.36
CA TRP A 211 -9.30 -16.45 -20.46
C TRP A 211 -8.48 -15.92 -19.27
N GLY A 212 -9.01 -16.04 -18.06
CA GLY A 212 -8.36 -15.55 -16.84
C GLY A 212 -8.28 -14.02 -16.74
N ARG A 213 -9.03 -13.29 -17.57
CA ARG A 213 -9.13 -11.83 -17.52
C ARG A 213 -10.54 -11.42 -17.11
N THR A 214 -10.61 -10.44 -16.23
CA THR A 214 -11.85 -9.80 -15.79
C THR A 214 -11.92 -8.40 -16.37
N TYR A 215 -13.07 -8.05 -16.93
CA TYR A 215 -13.39 -6.73 -17.45
C TYR A 215 -14.68 -6.25 -16.78
N TYR A 216 -14.86 -4.94 -16.67
CA TYR A 216 -16.10 -4.36 -16.17
C TYR A 216 -16.67 -3.38 -17.20
N PHE A 217 -17.98 -3.45 -17.42
CA PHE A 217 -18.73 -2.58 -18.30
C PHE A 217 -19.65 -1.70 -17.46
N GLY A 218 -19.54 -0.39 -17.65
CA GLY A 218 -20.27 0.60 -16.88
C GLY A 218 -21.75 0.66 -17.21
N SER A 219 -22.44 1.65 -16.62
CA SER A 219 -23.85 1.91 -16.86
C SER A 219 -24.15 2.38 -18.28
N ASP A 220 -23.19 2.99 -18.96
CA ASP A 220 -23.28 3.34 -20.38
C ASP A 220 -22.90 2.17 -21.31
N GLY A 221 -22.63 1.00 -20.73
CA GLY A 221 -22.20 -0.22 -21.41
C GLY A 221 -20.77 -0.17 -21.92
N ALA A 222 -20.04 0.94 -21.73
CA ALA A 222 -18.64 1.01 -22.15
C ALA A 222 -17.75 0.30 -21.14
N ARG A 223 -16.76 -0.43 -21.66
CA ARG A 223 -15.72 -1.07 -20.85
C ARG A 223 -14.92 -0.01 -20.09
N TRP A 224 -14.62 -0.31 -18.85
CA TRP A 224 -13.83 0.55 -17.99
C TRP A 224 -12.33 0.34 -18.21
N ASP A 225 -11.66 1.41 -18.63
CA ASP A 225 -10.22 1.44 -18.87
C ASP A 225 -9.56 2.52 -17.99
N ASN A 226 -8.33 2.26 -17.55
CA ASN A 226 -7.48 3.13 -16.73
C ASN A 226 -8.18 3.79 -15.53
N ARG A 227 -8.91 2.99 -14.73
CA ARG A 227 -9.68 3.55 -13.62
C ARG A 227 -9.84 2.60 -12.45
N PHE A 228 -10.05 3.21 -11.30
CA PHE A 228 -10.45 2.51 -10.08
C PHE A 228 -11.93 2.15 -10.12
N TYR A 229 -12.25 1.00 -9.55
CA TYR A 229 -13.61 0.55 -9.27
C TYR A 229 -13.70 0.21 -7.79
N ASN A 230 -14.64 0.84 -7.11
CA ASN A 230 -14.88 0.64 -5.68
C ASN A 230 -16.25 0.00 -5.51
N ASN A 231 -16.28 -1.20 -4.94
CA ASN A 231 -17.53 -1.84 -4.57
C ASN A 231 -17.29 -2.82 -3.43
N TRP A 232 -18.30 -3.04 -2.60
CA TRP A 232 -18.26 -3.99 -1.47
C TRP A 232 -17.08 -3.76 -0.50
N GLY A 233 -16.72 -2.49 -0.28
CA GLY A 233 -15.57 -2.13 0.56
C GLY A 233 -14.21 -2.52 -0.03
N ARG A 234 -14.14 -2.90 -1.30
CA ARG A 234 -12.92 -3.29 -2.00
C ARG A 234 -12.64 -2.35 -3.16
N THR A 235 -11.36 -2.10 -3.38
CA THR A 235 -10.85 -1.29 -4.49
C THR A 235 -10.23 -2.19 -5.53
N TYR A 236 -10.54 -1.98 -6.80
CA TYR A 236 -9.98 -2.69 -7.95
C TYR A 236 -9.46 -1.65 -8.95
N TYR A 237 -8.60 -2.08 -9.87
CA TYR A 237 -8.14 -1.22 -10.96
C TYR A 237 -8.21 -1.94 -12.29
N PHE A 238 -8.75 -1.26 -13.30
CA PHE A 238 -8.79 -1.73 -14.68
C PHE A 238 -7.75 -0.98 -15.49
N GLY A 239 -6.88 -1.75 -16.16
CA GLY A 239 -5.76 -1.24 -16.93
C GLY A 239 -6.15 -0.56 -18.24
N SER A 240 -5.14 -0.18 -19.01
CA SER A 240 -5.33 0.42 -20.34
C SER A 240 -5.90 -0.55 -21.37
N ASP A 241 -5.69 -1.85 -21.19
CA ASP A 241 -6.32 -2.90 -21.99
C ASP A 241 -7.71 -3.30 -21.44
N GLY A 242 -8.19 -2.59 -20.42
CA GLY A 242 -9.46 -2.83 -19.73
C GLY A 242 -9.48 -4.05 -18.83
N ALA A 243 -8.39 -4.84 -18.78
CA ALA A 243 -8.31 -5.98 -17.89
C ALA A 243 -8.08 -5.50 -16.45
N ARG A 244 -8.74 -6.14 -15.50
CA ARG A 244 -8.50 -5.95 -14.07
C ARG A 244 -7.07 -6.34 -13.74
N TRP A 245 -6.44 -5.56 -12.88
CA TRP A 245 -5.09 -5.81 -12.43
C TRP A 245 -5.06 -6.75 -11.24
N ASP A 246 -4.36 -7.86 -11.41
CA ASP A 246 -4.20 -8.91 -10.40
C ASP A 246 -2.71 -9.20 -10.19
N ASN A 247 -2.33 -9.57 -8.97
CA ASN A 247 -0.96 -9.93 -8.54
C ASN A 247 0.13 -8.95 -9.01
N ARG A 248 -0.08 -7.64 -8.84
CA ARG A 248 0.88 -6.65 -9.34
C ARG A 248 0.86 -5.34 -8.59
N PHE A 249 1.99 -4.65 -8.70
CA PHE A 249 2.13 -3.27 -8.25
C PHE A 249 1.53 -2.29 -9.26
N TYR A 250 0.93 -1.24 -8.72
CA TYR A 250 0.50 -0.04 -9.45
C TYR A 250 1.22 1.17 -8.88
N ASN A 251 1.93 1.88 -9.74
CA ASN A 251 2.67 3.09 -9.37
C ASN A 251 2.07 4.26 -10.13
N ASN A 252 1.57 5.26 -9.40
CA ASN A 252 1.10 6.49 -9.99
C ASN A 252 1.18 7.65 -8.98
N TRP A 253 1.53 8.84 -9.46
CA TRP A 253 1.65 10.05 -8.63
C TRP A 253 2.51 9.89 -7.37
N GLY A 254 3.63 9.16 -7.49
CA GLY A 254 4.53 8.89 -6.35
C GLY A 254 3.95 7.94 -5.30
N ARG A 255 2.82 7.29 -5.58
CA ARG A 255 2.21 6.30 -4.69
C ARG A 255 2.29 4.91 -5.31
N THR A 256 2.56 3.94 -4.45
CA THR A 256 2.64 2.53 -4.80
C THR A 256 1.46 1.79 -4.17
N TYR A 257 0.77 0.98 -4.95
CA TYR A 257 -0.35 0.13 -4.53
C TYR A 257 -0.07 -1.30 -4.95
N TYR A 258 -0.67 -2.28 -4.29
CA TYR A 258 -0.61 -3.68 -4.71
C TYR A 258 -2.01 -4.25 -4.89
N PHE A 259 -2.25 -4.93 -6.01
CA PHE A 259 -3.48 -5.67 -6.27
C PHE A 259 -3.21 -7.16 -6.12
N GLN A 260 -4.06 -7.81 -5.31
CA GLN A 260 -3.95 -9.21 -4.92
C GLN A 260 -4.43 -10.16 -6.03
N ALA A 261 -4.39 -11.46 -5.79
CA ALA A 261 -4.83 -12.48 -6.75
C ALA A 261 -6.33 -12.38 -7.08
N ASP A 262 -7.14 -11.97 -6.10
CA ASP A 262 -8.57 -11.73 -6.29
C ASP A 262 -8.87 -10.35 -6.93
N GLY A 263 -7.81 -9.61 -7.30
CA GLY A 263 -7.84 -8.27 -7.90
C GLY A 263 -8.13 -7.14 -6.92
N SER A 264 -8.41 -7.44 -5.65
CA SER A 264 -8.61 -6.39 -4.65
C SER A 264 -7.28 -5.73 -4.29
N ARG A 265 -7.32 -4.43 -4.06
CA ARG A 265 -6.20 -3.66 -3.55
C ARG A 265 -5.89 -4.08 -2.12
N LEU A 266 -4.62 -4.23 -1.81
CA LEU A 266 -4.15 -4.56 -0.48
C LEU A 266 -4.16 -3.31 0.40
N ASP A 267 -4.98 -3.34 1.46
CA ASP A 267 -5.17 -2.22 2.39
C ASP A 267 -4.89 -2.70 3.83
N ASN A 268 -4.32 -1.83 4.67
CA ASN A 268 -4.00 -2.08 6.10
C ASN A 268 -3.19 -3.35 6.38
N SER A 269 -2.38 -3.81 5.43
CA SER A 269 -1.81 -5.16 5.47
C SER A 269 -0.36 -5.21 5.01
N PHE A 270 0.34 -6.24 5.48
CA PHE A 270 1.70 -6.53 5.04
C PHE A 270 1.69 -7.30 3.71
N TYR A 271 2.65 -6.95 2.86
CA TYR A 271 3.00 -7.73 1.69
C TYR A 271 4.41 -8.28 1.86
N ASN A 272 4.56 -9.59 1.74
CA ASN A 272 5.84 -10.27 1.87
C ASN A 272 6.17 -10.98 0.56
N ASN A 273 7.29 -10.62 -0.06
CA ASN A 273 7.77 -11.32 -1.24
C ASN A 273 9.28 -11.17 -1.39
N TRP A 274 9.96 -12.23 -1.82
CA TRP A 274 11.41 -12.28 -2.05
C TRP A 274 12.25 -11.76 -0.86
N GLY A 275 11.85 -12.11 0.36
CA GLY A 275 12.53 -11.68 1.59
C GLY A 275 12.33 -10.21 1.97
N ARG A 276 11.50 -9.47 1.22
CA ARG A 276 11.13 -8.08 1.50
C ARG A 276 9.73 -8.01 2.08
N THR A 277 9.55 -7.11 3.03
CA THR A 277 8.28 -6.83 3.69
C THR A 277 7.90 -5.39 3.43
N TYR A 278 6.66 -5.15 3.01
CA TYR A 278 6.09 -3.83 2.77
C TYR A 278 4.80 -3.71 3.56
N TYR A 279 4.39 -2.50 3.91
CA TYR A 279 3.10 -2.25 4.52
C TYR A 279 2.27 -1.29 3.68
N PHE A 280 1.00 -1.62 3.49
CA PHE A 280 0.03 -0.78 2.77
C PHE A 280 -0.96 -0.22 3.78
N GLY A 281 -1.11 1.10 3.78
CA GLY A 281 -1.97 1.82 4.72
C GLY A 281 -3.46 1.67 4.43
N SER A 282 -4.28 2.42 5.17
CA SER A 282 -5.74 2.42 5.03
C SER A 282 -6.21 3.02 3.71
N ASP A 283 -5.43 3.92 3.11
CA ASP A 283 -5.67 4.46 1.77
C ASP A 283 -5.13 3.55 0.66
N GLY A 284 -4.60 2.38 1.04
CA GLY A 284 -3.97 1.38 0.18
C GLY A 284 -2.60 1.79 -0.36
N ALA A 285 -2.08 2.96 0.00
CA ALA A 285 -0.75 3.37 -0.42
C ALA A 285 0.30 2.66 0.44
N ARG A 286 1.37 2.20 -0.21
CA ARG A 286 2.55 1.67 0.46
C ARG A 286 3.19 2.75 1.32
N TRP A 287 3.64 2.37 2.51
CA TRP A 287 4.36 3.27 3.39
C TRP A 287 5.83 3.34 3.01
N ASP A 288 6.29 4.55 2.71
CA ASP A 288 7.66 4.85 2.33
C ASP A 288 8.21 5.92 3.28
N ASN A 289 9.48 5.81 3.69
CA ASN A 289 10.15 6.71 4.64
C ASN A 289 9.38 6.95 5.94
N ARG A 290 8.87 5.89 6.57
CA ARG A 290 7.89 6.02 7.65
C ARG A 290 8.13 5.06 8.80
N PHE A 291 8.04 5.59 10.03
CA PHE A 291 7.97 4.78 11.24
C PHE A 291 6.60 4.10 11.37
N TYR A 292 6.63 2.84 11.78
CA TYR A 292 5.46 2.04 12.11
C TYR A 292 5.57 1.55 13.55
N ASN A 293 4.60 1.92 14.37
CA ASN A 293 4.53 1.52 15.77
C ASN A 293 3.38 0.53 15.93
N ASN A 294 3.71 -0.72 16.25
CA ASN A 294 2.72 -1.74 16.53
C ASN A 294 3.29 -2.81 17.46
N TRP A 295 2.43 -3.50 18.20
CA TRP A 295 2.82 -4.57 19.12
C TRP A 295 3.88 -4.17 20.16
N GLY A 296 3.91 -2.89 20.56
CA GLY A 296 4.91 -2.37 21.50
C GLY A 296 6.31 -2.17 20.90
N HIS A 297 6.45 -2.30 19.58
CA HIS A 297 7.72 -2.15 18.87
C HIS A 297 7.66 -1.05 17.82
N THR A 298 8.83 -0.50 17.51
CA THR A 298 9.02 0.49 16.44
C THR A 298 9.74 -0.17 15.27
N TYR A 299 9.24 0.09 14.07
CA TYR A 299 9.77 -0.38 12.80
C TYR A 299 9.95 0.82 11.86
N TYR A 300 10.74 0.67 10.80
CA TYR A 300 10.91 1.71 9.80
C TYR A 300 10.83 1.15 8.38
N PHE A 301 10.00 1.74 7.53
CA PHE A 301 9.94 1.46 6.10
C PHE A 301 10.78 2.50 5.36
N GLY A 302 11.76 2.03 4.58
CA GLY A 302 12.71 2.86 3.84
C GLY A 302 12.09 3.61 2.66
N ASP A 303 12.95 4.28 1.89
CA ASP A 303 12.58 5.02 0.68
C ASP A 303 12.06 4.10 -0.44
N ASP A 304 12.60 2.89 -0.53
CA ASP A 304 12.12 1.83 -1.40
C ASP A 304 10.85 1.13 -0.85
N GLY A 305 10.35 1.57 0.30
CA GLY A 305 9.16 1.09 1.01
C GLY A 305 9.36 -0.25 1.72
N ALA A 306 10.54 -0.85 1.68
CA ALA A 306 10.79 -2.10 2.38
C ALA A 306 11.05 -1.84 3.87
N LEU A 307 10.62 -2.78 4.71
CA LEU A 307 10.97 -2.81 6.13
C LEU A 307 12.49 -2.91 6.28
N GLN A 308 13.08 -1.96 7.01
CA GLN A 308 14.51 -2.01 7.31
C GLN A 308 14.83 -3.19 8.23
N LYS A 309 15.91 -3.88 7.88
CA LYS A 309 16.46 -5.04 8.62
C LYS A 309 17.96 -4.88 8.89
N GLN A 310 18.48 -3.67 8.71
CA GLN A 310 19.86 -3.31 9.00
C GLN A 310 19.85 -1.96 9.68
N ASP A 311 20.93 -1.69 10.43
CA ASP A 311 21.15 -0.38 11.04
C ASP A 311 21.12 0.71 9.95
N PHE A 312 20.52 1.85 10.29
CA PHE A 312 20.37 2.96 9.36
C PHE A 312 20.49 4.30 10.07
N ILE A 313 20.69 5.35 9.28
CA ILE A 313 20.86 6.73 9.76
C ILE A 313 19.74 7.57 9.18
N LEU A 314 19.04 8.34 10.02
CA LEU A 314 18.13 9.41 9.58
C LEU A 314 18.57 10.73 10.21
N GLY A 315 18.92 11.70 9.38
CA GLY A 315 19.51 12.95 9.85
C GLY A 315 20.83 12.70 10.56
N HIS A 316 20.90 13.04 11.85
CA HIS A 316 22.07 12.82 12.71
C HIS A 316 21.90 11.63 13.67
N GLN A 317 20.76 10.92 13.61
CA GLN A 317 20.43 9.84 14.53
C GLN A 317 20.67 8.47 13.88
N ASN A 318 21.40 7.60 14.58
CA ASN A 318 21.62 6.22 14.17
C ASN A 318 20.58 5.32 14.84
N TYR A 319 19.99 4.40 14.10
CA TYR A 319 19.05 3.40 14.60
C TYR A 319 19.64 2.00 14.50
N TYR A 320 19.56 1.25 15.60
CA TYR A 320 19.99 -0.15 15.67
C TYR A 320 18.80 -1.07 15.46
N VAL A 321 18.92 -2.02 14.54
CA VAL A 321 17.81 -2.84 14.08
C VAL A 321 18.11 -4.32 14.23
N ASP A 322 17.17 -5.07 14.82
CA ASP A 322 17.25 -6.53 14.81
C ASP A 322 17.03 -7.06 13.38
N PRO A 323 18.00 -7.75 12.76
CA PRO A 323 17.94 -8.11 11.34
C PRO A 323 16.89 -9.19 11.02
N ASN A 324 16.42 -9.94 12.02
CA ASN A 324 15.43 -10.98 11.81
C ASN A 324 14.03 -10.39 11.75
N SER A 325 13.72 -9.53 12.72
CA SER A 325 12.38 -8.97 12.96
C SER A 325 12.17 -7.58 12.35
N GLY A 326 13.23 -6.80 12.12
CA GLY A 326 13.14 -5.39 11.75
C GLY A 326 12.77 -4.45 12.91
N ILE A 327 12.76 -4.95 14.15
CA ILE A 327 12.49 -4.15 15.34
C ILE A 327 13.68 -3.21 15.58
N ILE A 328 13.39 -1.93 15.75
CA ILE A 328 14.37 -0.95 16.22
C ILE A 328 14.57 -1.17 17.73
N ASN A 329 15.76 -1.61 18.11
CA ASN A 329 16.11 -2.00 19.48
C ASN A 329 17.17 -1.08 20.11
N GLY A 330 17.48 0.03 19.44
CA GLY A 330 18.43 1.00 19.93
C GLY A 330 18.50 2.24 19.05
N THR A 331 19.14 3.26 19.59
CA THR A 331 19.47 4.48 18.88
C THR A 331 20.72 5.14 19.44
N LEU A 332 21.36 6.00 18.65
CA LEU A 332 22.39 6.94 19.09
C LEU A 332 22.10 8.31 18.50
N LEU A 333 21.91 9.31 19.36
CA LEU A 333 21.60 10.68 18.97
C LEU A 333 22.86 11.47 18.56
N ASN A 334 24.05 10.98 18.91
CA ASN A 334 25.32 11.67 18.66
C ASN A 334 25.31 13.08 19.29
N ALA A 335 25.01 13.15 20.59
CA ALA A 335 25.16 14.39 21.34
C ALA A 335 26.63 14.84 21.33
N PRO A 336 26.92 16.16 21.29
CA PRO A 336 28.30 16.61 21.33
C PRO A 336 28.86 16.42 22.74
N TYR A 337 30.12 15.99 22.83
CA TYR A 337 30.88 16.01 24.07
C TYR A 337 31.37 17.42 24.40
N ILE A 338 31.16 17.86 25.64
CA ILE A 338 31.72 19.10 26.19
C ILE A 338 32.53 18.78 27.45
N ASN A 339 33.79 19.22 27.48
CA ASN A 339 34.65 19.03 28.64
C ASN A 339 34.35 20.05 29.75
N GLN A 340 33.85 19.61 30.91
CA GLN A 340 33.51 20.49 32.04
C GLN A 340 34.72 21.21 32.65
N TYR A 341 35.93 20.63 32.55
CA TYR A 341 37.15 21.19 33.16
C TYR A 341 37.60 22.50 32.51
N GLN A 342 36.95 22.90 31.42
CA GLN A 342 37.08 24.24 30.87
C GLN A 342 36.56 25.35 31.80
N VAL A 343 35.70 25.01 32.76
CA VAL A 343 35.09 25.98 33.71
C VAL A 343 35.21 25.58 35.18
N GLY A 344 35.32 24.29 35.51
CA GLY A 344 35.47 23.86 36.89
C GLY A 344 35.29 22.37 37.17
N ASP A 345 35.70 21.96 38.37
CA ASP A 345 35.63 20.56 38.84
C ASP A 345 34.19 20.11 39.11
N MET A 346 33.26 21.03 39.36
CA MET A 346 31.88 20.77 39.79
C MET A 346 30.87 21.39 38.80
N ALA A 347 31.04 21.10 37.50
CA ALA A 347 30.27 21.70 36.42
C ALA A 347 29.48 20.67 35.58
N CYS A 348 29.32 19.44 36.06
CA CYS A 348 28.72 18.35 35.30
C CYS A 348 27.25 18.60 34.93
N GLU A 349 26.43 19.18 35.81
CA GLU A 349 25.01 19.46 35.52
C GLU A 349 24.83 20.48 34.40
N ALA A 350 25.57 21.60 34.46
CA ALA A 350 25.53 22.64 33.44
C ALA A 350 26.07 22.11 32.10
N THR A 351 27.11 21.28 32.15
CA THR A 351 27.73 20.72 30.94
C THR A 351 26.82 19.70 30.28
N ALA A 352 26.31 18.72 31.03
CA ALA A 352 25.38 17.72 30.51
C ALA A 352 24.10 18.34 29.93
N LEU A 353 23.55 19.36 30.60
CA LEU A 353 22.40 20.08 30.04
C LEU A 353 22.74 20.78 28.72
N LEU A 354 23.93 21.37 28.60
CA LEU A 354 24.34 22.04 27.37
C LEU A 354 24.56 21.05 26.22
N GLU A 355 25.17 19.90 26.49
CA GLU A 355 25.32 18.80 25.51
C GLU A 355 23.96 18.35 24.97
N ALA A 356 22.98 18.14 25.87
CA ALA A 356 21.62 17.77 25.51
C ALA A 356 20.89 18.87 24.71
N LEU A 357 21.07 20.15 25.08
CA LEU A 357 20.52 21.29 24.33
C LEU A 357 21.12 21.39 22.92
N HIS A 358 22.44 21.28 22.80
CA HIS A 358 23.14 21.32 21.50
C HIS A 358 22.74 20.16 20.60
N ASN A 359 22.52 18.96 21.15
CA ASN A 359 22.02 17.82 20.37
C ASN A 359 20.65 18.12 19.72
N LYS A 360 19.75 18.82 20.43
CA LYS A 360 18.47 19.29 19.86
C LYS A 360 18.61 20.52 18.94
N GLY A 361 19.82 21.06 18.79
CA GLY A 361 20.08 22.30 18.07
C GLY A 361 19.60 23.55 18.82
N TYR A 362 19.27 23.42 20.11
CA TYR A 362 18.99 24.56 20.97
C TYR A 362 20.29 25.21 21.45
N ASP A 363 20.19 26.49 21.80
CA ASP A 363 21.24 27.23 22.52
C ASP A 363 22.65 27.21 21.93
N ASN A 364 22.77 27.08 20.60
CA ASN A 364 24.05 27.04 19.87
C ASN A 364 24.91 28.32 20.04
N ASN A 365 24.36 29.39 20.62
CA ASN A 365 25.09 30.63 20.89
C ASN A 365 25.90 30.56 22.20
N TYR A 366 25.62 29.59 23.06
CA TYR A 366 26.32 29.42 24.33
C TYR A 366 27.38 28.33 24.21
N ASN A 367 28.58 28.68 24.64
CA ASN A 367 29.58 27.71 25.08
C ASN A 367 29.50 27.53 26.59
N ILE A 368 30.20 26.52 27.13
CA ILE A 368 30.16 26.22 28.56
C ILE A 368 30.58 27.41 29.45
N GLN A 369 31.54 28.24 29.01
CA GLN A 369 32.00 29.43 29.77
C GLN A 369 30.91 30.49 29.95
N SER A 370 30.05 30.66 28.94
CA SER A 370 28.93 31.60 28.97
C SER A 370 27.69 31.00 29.60
N PHE A 371 27.43 29.71 29.35
CA PHE A 371 26.24 29.00 29.81
C PHE A 371 26.19 28.88 31.33
N ILE A 372 27.29 28.40 31.94
CA ILE A 372 27.35 28.13 33.39
C ILE A 372 27.15 29.38 34.24
N LYS A 373 27.47 30.57 33.70
CA LYS A 373 27.25 31.87 34.39
C LYS A 373 25.78 32.21 34.56
N THR A 374 24.90 31.57 33.79
CA THR A 374 23.45 31.78 33.87
C THR A 374 22.77 30.82 34.86
N MET A 375 23.49 29.81 35.35
CA MET A 375 22.99 28.79 36.26
C MET A 375 22.57 29.42 37.58
N PRO A 376 21.35 29.12 38.08
CA PRO A 376 20.91 29.64 39.37
C PRO A 376 21.77 29.05 40.48
N ILE A 377 22.32 29.90 41.35
CA ILE A 377 23.05 29.49 42.55
C ILE A 377 22.08 29.51 43.74
N SER A 378 22.10 28.45 44.54
CA SER A 378 21.30 28.33 45.75
C SER A 378 21.82 29.26 46.85
N PRO A 379 20.99 30.13 47.46
CA PRO A 379 21.43 31.05 48.50
C PRO A 379 21.93 30.36 49.78
N ASN A 380 21.41 29.17 50.09
CA ASN A 380 21.70 28.41 51.30
C ASN A 380 22.41 27.07 51.02
N GLY A 381 22.75 26.78 49.76
CA GLY A 381 23.36 25.51 49.35
C GLY A 381 22.37 24.33 49.24
N ASN A 382 21.06 24.60 49.23
CA ASN A 382 20.03 23.59 48.97
C ASN A 382 19.93 23.29 47.45
N PRO A 383 20.24 22.06 46.98
CA PRO A 383 20.19 21.70 45.57
C PRO A 383 18.78 21.73 44.97
N ASN A 384 17.73 21.75 45.81
CA ASN A 384 16.33 21.88 45.37
C ASN A 384 15.96 23.30 44.91
N GLU A 385 16.79 24.30 45.22
CA GLU A 385 16.53 25.72 44.91
C GLU A 385 17.44 26.26 43.79
N GLY A 386 18.56 25.59 43.52
CA GLY A 386 19.60 26.00 42.58
C GLY A 386 20.89 25.22 42.85
N PHE A 387 21.97 25.56 42.16
CA PHE A 387 23.26 24.91 42.36
C PHE A 387 23.87 25.24 43.74
N GLY A 388 24.23 24.22 44.51
CA GLY A 388 24.84 24.40 45.82
C GLY A 388 26.34 24.78 45.73
N GLY A 389 26.73 25.89 46.35
CA GLY A 389 28.14 26.31 46.40
C GLY A 389 28.70 26.82 45.06
N GLY A 390 30.00 26.66 44.84
CA GLY A 390 30.68 27.08 43.60
C GLY A 390 30.99 25.90 42.66
N TYR A 391 30.95 26.14 41.35
CA TYR A 391 31.24 25.11 40.33
C TYR A 391 32.74 24.92 40.04
N GLN A 392 33.59 25.87 40.46
CA GLN A 392 35.02 25.88 40.09
C GLN A 392 35.85 24.84 40.83
N ARG A 393 35.58 24.64 42.13
CA ARG A 393 36.36 23.78 43.03
C ARG A 393 35.44 23.16 44.07
N VAL A 394 35.83 22.00 44.58
CA VAL A 394 35.11 21.32 45.67
C VAL A 394 35.09 22.19 46.93
N THR A 395 33.91 22.37 47.55
CA THR A 395 33.73 23.11 48.80
C THR A 395 33.28 22.17 49.91
N TYR A 396 34.12 22.00 50.93
CA TYR A 396 33.84 21.05 52.02
C TYR A 396 32.57 21.43 52.79
N GLY A 397 31.73 20.42 53.05
CA GLY A 397 30.48 20.59 53.81
C GLY A 397 29.29 21.15 53.00
N ILE A 398 29.48 21.49 51.72
CA ILE A 398 28.42 21.91 50.81
C ILE A 398 28.16 20.81 49.79
N PHE A 399 26.90 20.45 49.60
CA PHE A 399 26.52 19.55 48.52
C PHE A 399 26.46 20.30 47.19
N GLN A 400 27.43 20.06 46.32
CA GLN A 400 27.59 20.78 45.06
C GLN A 400 26.86 20.07 43.94
N SER A 401 25.60 20.45 43.75
CA SER A 401 24.73 19.97 42.69
C SER A 401 23.53 20.91 42.55
N ILE A 402 22.83 20.81 41.43
CA ILE A 402 21.48 21.34 41.21
C ILE A 402 20.57 20.15 40.90
N TYR A 403 19.41 20.03 41.54
CA TYR A 403 18.52 18.88 41.32
C TYR A 403 17.62 19.03 40.08
N PRO A 404 16.98 17.93 39.62
CA PRO A 404 16.24 17.93 38.36
C PRO A 404 15.19 19.02 38.19
N GLU A 405 14.45 19.36 39.25
CA GLU A 405 13.40 20.40 39.18
C GLU A 405 13.98 21.80 38.87
N PRO A 406 14.92 22.35 39.66
CA PRO A 406 15.56 23.62 39.33
C PRO A 406 16.43 23.55 38.06
N LEU A 407 17.06 22.40 37.75
CA LEU A 407 17.82 22.20 36.51
C LEU A 407 16.90 22.31 35.29
N ALA A 408 15.75 21.62 35.29
CA ALA A 408 14.78 21.69 34.22
C ALA A 408 14.22 23.10 34.08
N LYS A 409 13.82 23.75 35.18
CA LYS A 409 13.31 25.12 35.18
C LYS A 409 14.32 26.12 34.60
N TRP A 410 15.61 25.97 34.92
CA TRP A 410 16.67 26.78 34.33
C TRP A 410 16.85 26.46 32.84
N GLY A 411 16.92 25.18 32.47
CA GLY A 411 17.04 24.72 31.09
C GLY A 411 15.89 25.16 30.18
N SER A 412 14.66 25.27 30.70
CA SER A 412 13.49 25.73 29.94
C SER A 412 13.61 27.15 29.40
N ARG A 413 14.63 27.92 29.83
CA ARG A 413 14.97 29.23 29.27
C ARG A 413 15.66 29.15 27.90
N PHE A 414 16.21 27.98 27.55
CA PHE A 414 17.05 27.76 26.38
C PHE A 414 16.47 26.75 25.39
N GLY A 415 15.54 25.90 25.83
CA GLY A 415 14.87 24.91 25.01
C GLY A 415 13.67 24.27 25.71
N ASN A 416 13.07 23.26 25.11
CA ASN A 416 12.01 22.49 25.76
C ASN A 416 12.61 21.44 26.70
N VAL A 417 12.78 21.83 27.97
CA VAL A 417 13.41 21.01 29.00
C VAL A 417 12.39 20.63 30.07
N GLN A 418 12.35 19.36 30.48
CA GLN A 418 11.34 18.83 31.41
C GLN A 418 11.98 17.91 32.45
N ASN A 419 11.59 18.05 33.71
CA ASN A 419 11.92 17.09 34.76
C ASN A 419 11.10 15.82 34.56
N ILE A 420 11.77 14.68 34.39
CA ILE A 420 11.17 13.34 34.24
C ILE A 420 11.67 12.39 35.33
N SER A 421 12.04 12.94 36.49
CA SER A 421 12.50 12.12 37.62
C SER A 421 11.42 11.12 38.04
N GLY A 422 11.84 9.89 38.33
CA GLY A 422 10.97 8.74 38.57
C GLY A 422 10.81 7.81 37.35
N SER A 423 11.19 8.26 36.15
CA SER A 423 11.18 7.43 34.94
C SER A 423 12.00 6.15 35.08
N SER A 424 11.46 5.07 34.52
CA SER A 424 12.17 3.79 34.38
C SER A 424 13.22 3.84 33.26
N PRO A 425 14.20 2.93 33.23
CA PRO A 425 15.13 2.83 32.10
C PRO A 425 14.43 2.69 30.74
N THR A 426 13.31 1.97 30.68
CA THR A 426 12.48 1.84 29.46
C THR A 426 11.87 3.18 29.03
N ASP A 427 11.48 4.04 29.98
CA ASP A 427 11.00 5.39 29.67
C ASP A 427 12.13 6.25 29.08
N LEU A 428 13.37 6.10 29.59
CA LEU A 428 14.54 6.78 29.05
C LEU A 428 14.83 6.32 27.62
N GLN A 429 14.83 5.01 27.35
CA GLN A 429 14.97 4.44 26.00
C GLN A 429 13.91 5.00 25.04
N SER A 430 12.67 5.14 25.52
CA SER A 430 11.58 5.75 24.75
C SER A 430 11.84 7.23 24.43
N GLN A 431 12.44 8.00 25.35
CA GLN A 431 12.86 9.38 25.04
C GLN A 431 13.95 9.40 23.95
N LEU A 432 14.95 8.54 24.08
CA LEU A 432 16.04 8.44 23.11
C LEU A 432 15.52 8.06 21.71
N LEU A 433 14.63 7.07 21.59
CA LEU A 433 14.02 6.70 20.29
C LEU A 433 13.29 7.88 19.63
N ASN A 434 12.67 8.73 20.44
CA ASN A 434 11.97 9.92 19.99
C ASN A 434 12.91 11.11 19.71
N GLY A 435 14.23 10.92 19.75
CA GLY A 435 15.20 11.97 19.44
C GLY A 435 15.44 12.93 20.59
N ASN A 436 15.21 12.50 21.84
CA ASN A 436 15.31 13.36 23.03
C ASN A 436 16.43 12.87 23.95
N PRO A 437 17.57 13.60 24.06
CA PRO A 437 18.61 13.28 25.02
C PRO A 437 18.13 13.54 26.45
N VAL A 438 18.70 12.81 27.40
CA VAL A 438 18.30 12.87 28.81
C VAL A 438 19.51 13.13 29.69
N VAL A 439 19.49 14.21 30.46
CA VAL A 439 20.44 14.43 31.55
C VAL A 439 20.07 13.52 32.70
N VAL A 440 21.01 12.68 33.15
CA VAL A 440 20.80 11.65 34.17
C VAL A 440 21.78 11.81 35.32
N TYR A 441 21.32 11.44 36.53
CA TYR A 441 22.14 11.48 37.74
C TYR A 441 22.47 10.05 38.14
N VAL A 442 23.76 9.76 38.16
CA VAL A 442 24.34 8.45 38.46
C VAL A 442 25.38 8.61 39.56
N THR A 443 26.12 7.55 39.88
CA THR A 443 27.26 7.55 40.78
C THR A 443 28.55 7.61 39.97
N MET A 444 29.49 8.42 40.43
CA MET A 444 30.81 8.56 39.83
C MET A 444 31.48 7.19 39.71
N HIS A 445 32.03 6.90 38.52
CA HIS A 445 32.64 5.60 38.17
C HIS A 445 31.73 4.39 38.38
N TRP A 446 30.40 4.57 38.38
CA TRP A 446 29.42 3.50 38.61
C TRP A 446 29.58 2.80 39.98
N ALA A 447 30.20 3.49 40.94
CA ALA A 447 30.50 2.96 42.27
C ALA A 447 29.24 2.90 43.17
N ALA A 448 29.34 2.20 44.30
CA ALA A 448 28.28 2.19 45.32
C ALA A 448 28.01 3.63 45.84
N PRO A 449 26.75 3.95 46.21
CA PRO A 449 26.41 5.29 46.69
C PRO A 449 27.08 5.60 48.03
N GLN A 450 27.63 6.80 48.15
CA GLN A 450 28.15 7.35 49.39
C GLN A 450 27.19 8.42 49.90
N TYR A 451 26.52 8.18 51.03
CA TYR A 451 25.50 9.09 51.54
C TYR A 451 26.10 10.18 52.44
N GLY A 452 25.55 11.39 52.33
CA GLY A 452 25.86 12.52 53.20
C GLY A 452 24.58 13.12 53.80
N ASN A 453 24.66 13.59 55.04
CA ASN A 453 23.56 14.27 55.72
C ASN A 453 23.76 15.79 55.63
N TYR A 454 22.74 16.47 55.14
CA TYR A 454 22.69 17.92 54.99
C TYR A 454 21.42 18.45 55.66
N PHE A 455 21.37 19.76 55.92
CA PHE A 455 20.21 20.37 56.59
C PHE A 455 18.89 20.19 55.81
N TRP A 456 18.98 20.03 54.49
CA TRP A 456 17.83 19.82 53.60
C TRP A 456 17.50 18.33 53.38
N GLY A 457 18.33 17.39 53.86
CA GLY A 457 18.09 15.95 53.70
C GLY A 457 19.35 15.13 53.41
N VAL A 458 19.15 13.94 52.85
CA VAL A 458 20.22 13.01 52.50
C VAL A 458 20.62 13.20 51.04
N GLY A 459 21.91 13.43 50.79
CA GLY A 459 22.52 13.47 49.47
C GLY A 459 23.33 12.22 49.18
N VAL A 460 23.62 11.96 47.90
CA VAL A 460 24.63 10.97 47.46
C VAL A 460 25.86 11.77 47.05
N ASN A 461 26.89 11.77 47.87
CA ASN A 461 28.09 12.60 47.74
C ASN A 461 28.92 12.29 46.50
N ASN A 462 28.93 11.03 46.05
CA ASN A 462 29.55 10.62 44.79
C ASN A 462 28.57 10.66 43.61
N SER A 463 27.56 11.56 43.63
CA SER A 463 26.69 11.77 42.48
C SER A 463 27.48 12.35 41.31
N HIS A 464 27.15 11.91 40.11
CA HIS A 464 27.69 12.44 38.85
C HIS A 464 26.55 12.65 37.86
N VAL A 465 26.68 13.64 36.98
CA VAL A 465 25.61 14.04 36.05
C VAL A 465 26.13 14.03 34.63
N MET A 466 25.39 13.39 33.74
CA MET A 466 25.84 13.04 32.39
C MET A 466 24.68 13.16 31.40
N THR A 467 24.99 13.28 30.12
CA THR A 467 23.98 13.20 29.07
C THR A 467 23.86 11.76 28.58
N LEU A 468 22.69 11.17 28.71
CA LEU A 468 22.32 9.93 28.05
C LEU A 468 21.78 10.27 26.66
N ASP A 469 22.43 9.77 25.61
CA ASP A 469 22.09 10.08 24.21
C ASP A 469 21.96 8.82 23.33
N GLY A 470 22.08 7.61 23.91
CA GLY A 470 21.89 6.39 23.13
C GLY A 470 21.70 5.15 23.97
N TYR A 471 21.20 4.11 23.31
CA TYR A 471 21.14 2.76 23.85
C TYR A 471 21.15 1.74 22.72
N ARG A 472 21.53 0.52 23.05
CA ARG A 472 21.43 -0.68 22.19
C ARG A 472 21.33 -1.91 23.09
N PRO A 473 21.05 -3.11 22.57
CA PRO A 473 20.95 -4.30 23.40
C PRO A 473 22.15 -4.46 24.37
N GLY A 474 21.86 -4.38 25.67
CA GLY A 474 22.84 -4.54 26.75
C GLY A 474 23.67 -3.31 27.12
N TYR A 475 23.51 -2.16 26.47
CA TYR A 475 24.34 -0.97 26.71
C TYR A 475 23.59 0.35 26.57
N TYR A 476 24.05 1.37 27.31
CA TYR A 476 23.68 2.77 27.14
C TYR A 476 24.90 3.57 26.66
N HIS A 477 24.67 4.63 25.91
CA HIS A 477 25.70 5.58 25.52
C HIS A 477 25.53 6.86 26.33
N VAL A 478 26.64 7.38 26.84
CA VAL A 478 26.67 8.62 27.61
C VAL A 478 27.75 9.55 27.08
N GLU A 479 27.43 10.83 27.07
CA GLU A 479 28.40 11.91 27.06
C GLU A 479 28.69 12.27 28.52
N ASP A 480 29.91 11.92 28.97
CA ASP A 480 30.40 12.22 30.31
C ASP A 480 31.18 13.54 30.29
N PRO A 481 30.68 14.61 30.92
CA PRO A 481 31.40 15.88 31.00
C PRO A 481 32.84 15.78 31.54
N ALA A 482 33.10 14.80 32.41
CA ALA A 482 34.42 14.52 33.02
C ALA A 482 35.21 13.39 32.32
N GLY A 483 34.53 12.52 31.54
CA GLY A 483 35.08 11.25 31.06
C GLY A 483 35.03 11.03 29.54
N GLY A 484 34.37 11.90 28.78
CA GLY A 484 34.19 11.77 27.32
C GLY A 484 33.01 10.88 26.92
N SER A 485 32.92 10.55 25.63
CA SER A 485 31.85 9.74 25.05
C SER A 485 32.14 8.25 25.17
N TYR A 486 31.24 7.45 25.74
CA TYR A 486 31.41 5.99 25.80
C TYR A 486 30.13 5.19 26.03
N TRP A 487 30.23 3.89 25.72
CA TRP A 487 29.20 2.89 26.04
C TRP A 487 29.42 2.29 27.43
N VAL A 488 28.36 2.21 28.23
CA VAL A 488 28.31 1.56 29.54
C VAL A 488 27.36 0.37 29.51
N SER A 489 27.66 -0.70 30.25
CA SER A 489 26.75 -1.85 30.35
C SER A 489 25.43 -1.43 31.00
N ALA A 490 24.32 -1.99 30.52
CA ALA A 490 23.00 -1.72 31.06
C ALA A 490 22.93 -1.97 32.58
N SER A 491 23.56 -3.04 33.06
CA SER A 491 23.61 -3.33 34.50
C SER A 491 24.31 -2.23 35.31
N ASN A 492 25.47 -1.72 34.86
CA ASN A 492 26.18 -0.66 35.58
C ASN A 492 25.38 0.64 35.59
N PHE A 493 24.85 1.03 34.42
CA PHE A 493 24.03 2.22 34.29
C PHE A 493 22.76 2.13 35.16
N GLU A 494 21.99 1.05 35.03
CA GLU A 494 20.70 0.92 35.70
C GLU A 494 20.86 0.74 37.21
N ASN A 495 21.88 0.01 37.69
CA ASN A 495 22.17 -0.07 39.13
C ASN A 495 22.45 1.30 39.73
N SER A 496 23.15 2.16 38.97
CA SER A 496 23.52 3.49 39.40
C SER A 496 22.37 4.49 39.31
N TYR A 497 21.68 4.55 38.16
CA TYR A 497 20.54 5.42 37.91
C TYR A 497 19.37 5.12 38.87
N ASN A 498 19.09 3.84 39.16
CA ASN A 498 17.98 3.46 40.03
C ASN A 498 18.13 3.87 41.50
N ILE A 499 19.31 4.34 41.93
CA ILE A 499 19.51 4.88 43.29
C ILE A 499 18.63 6.12 43.51
N LYS A 500 18.50 6.98 42.50
CA LYS A 500 17.72 8.24 42.58
C LYS A 500 16.60 8.36 41.56
N ARG A 501 16.77 7.77 40.36
CA ARG A 501 15.92 7.99 39.17
C ARG A 501 15.73 9.47 38.85
N PHE A 502 16.80 10.25 38.99
CA PHE A 502 16.79 11.67 38.68
C PHE A 502 17.14 11.86 37.21
N ALA A 503 16.25 12.53 36.48
CA ALA A 503 16.38 12.71 35.04
C ALA A 503 15.71 14.00 34.57
N VAL A 504 16.33 14.65 33.59
CA VAL A 504 15.83 15.84 32.89
C VAL A 504 15.95 15.59 31.39
N VAL A 505 14.85 15.66 30.65
CA VAL A 505 14.83 15.44 29.19
C VAL A 505 14.83 16.77 28.45
N VAL A 506 15.50 16.81 27.31
CA VAL A 506 15.43 17.91 26.33
C VAL A 506 14.68 17.42 25.09
N LYS A 507 13.56 18.05 24.75
CA LYS A 507 12.61 17.61 23.71
C LYS A 507 12.61 18.43 22.44
#